data_AF-A0A840ZFE2-F1
#
_entry.id   AF-A0A840ZFE2-F1
#
_cell.length_a   1.000
_cell.length_b   1.000
_cell.length_c   1.000
_cell.angle_alpha   90.00
_cell.angle_beta   90.00
_cell.angle_gamma   90.00
#
_symmetry.space_group_name_H-M   'P 1'
#
loop_
_entity.id
_entity.type
_entity.pdbx_description
1 polymer ?
#
loop_
_entity_poly.entity_id
_entity_poly.type
_entity_poly.pdbx_seq_one_letter_code
_entity_poly.pdbx_strand_id
1 'polypeptide(L)'
;MTASASPDPAAGADPAARPADLKDLRHDVEDTAHLAAERGRGLASAARKQAYAYVDQRKGEAARSVGDIAQSIRDSGRTFEDRPNLRAFFDSAAEGLEGLAGSIERRGLEDFYTEAEAFARRSPVTTAVATFAAGFLLARFIKASGEPAPAFDRDHRA
;
A
#
# COMPACT_ATOMS: atom_id res chain seq x y z
N MET A 1 -34.16 8.76 -45.15
CA MET A 1 -34.65 10.01 -44.50
C MET A 1 -35.65 9.55 -43.44
N THR A 2 -35.50 9.69 -42.13
CA THR A 2 -34.51 10.28 -41.22
C THR A 2 -34.67 9.55 -39.89
N ALA A 3 -33.57 9.21 -39.22
CA ALA A 3 -33.57 8.60 -37.91
C ALA A 3 -34.06 9.61 -36.84
N SER A 4 -35.05 9.22 -36.04
CA SER A 4 -35.37 9.93 -34.79
C SER A 4 -34.37 9.54 -33.72
N ALA A 5 -33.61 10.53 -33.27
CA ALA A 5 -32.70 10.45 -32.14
C ALA A 5 -33.36 11.04 -30.88
N SER A 6 -32.87 10.58 -29.73
CA SER A 6 -33.10 11.04 -28.33
C SER A 6 -34.15 10.25 -27.54
N PRO A 7 -33.77 9.74 -26.36
CA PRO A 7 -33.61 10.61 -25.20
C PRO A 7 -32.20 10.59 -24.58
N ASP A 8 -31.78 11.77 -24.13
CA ASP A 8 -30.62 12.03 -23.29
C ASP A 8 -31.01 11.87 -21.81
N PRO A 9 -30.39 10.99 -21.01
CA PRO A 9 -30.58 10.95 -19.56
C PRO A 9 -29.37 11.58 -18.83
N ALA A 10 -29.06 12.84 -19.14
CA ALA A 10 -28.05 13.59 -18.39
C ALA A 10 -28.55 14.98 -17.97
N ALA A 11 -29.68 15.04 -17.25
CA ALA A 11 -30.08 16.28 -16.57
C ALA A 11 -30.80 15.97 -15.24
N GLY A 12 -30.08 16.15 -14.13
CA GLY A 12 -30.69 16.10 -12.79
C GLY A 12 -29.74 15.86 -11.62
N ALA A 13 -28.56 16.50 -11.59
CA ALA A 13 -27.76 16.56 -10.36
C ALA A 13 -27.59 18.04 -9.96
N ASP A 14 -28.54 18.53 -9.16
CA ASP A 14 -28.61 19.90 -8.67
C ASP A 14 -27.29 20.31 -7.99
N PRO A 15 -26.53 21.30 -8.51
CA PRO A 15 -25.21 21.67 -7.97
C PRO A 15 -25.26 22.46 -6.67
N ALA A 16 -26.44 22.86 -6.20
CA ALA A 16 -26.61 23.71 -5.01
C ALA A 16 -26.82 22.94 -3.68
N ALA A 17 -27.12 21.63 -3.72
CA ALA A 17 -27.36 20.81 -2.51
C ALA A 17 -26.10 20.14 -1.92
N ARG A 18 -24.98 20.15 -2.66
CA ARG A 18 -23.71 19.50 -2.27
C ARG A 18 -22.94 20.08 -1.06
N PRO A 19 -23.10 21.35 -0.63
CA PRO A 19 -22.28 21.88 0.47
C PRO A 19 -22.76 21.46 1.87
N ALA A 20 -24.04 21.10 2.05
CA ALA A 20 -24.56 20.63 3.31
C ALA A 20 -24.14 19.18 3.59
N ASP A 21 -24.34 18.28 2.62
CA ASP A 21 -24.00 16.85 2.74
C ASP A 21 -22.49 16.60 2.93
N LEU A 22 -21.64 17.40 2.27
CA LEU A 22 -20.19 17.29 2.43
C LEU A 22 -19.74 17.70 3.84
N LYS A 23 -20.42 18.69 4.43
CA LYS A 23 -20.07 19.22 5.74
C LYS A 23 -20.42 18.21 6.84
N ASP A 24 -21.53 17.50 6.68
CA ASP A 24 -21.94 16.42 7.58
C ASP A 24 -21.04 15.20 7.41
N LEU A 25 -20.75 14.79 6.17
CA LEU A 25 -19.84 13.69 5.90
C LEU A 25 -18.44 13.94 6.49
N ARG A 26 -17.92 15.17 6.39
CA ARG A 26 -16.63 15.51 7.02
C ARG A 26 -16.70 15.36 8.54
N HIS A 27 -17.84 15.71 9.17
CA HIS A 27 -18.00 15.68 10.61
C HIS A 27 -18.02 14.23 11.10
N ASP A 28 -18.77 13.37 10.42
CA ASP A 28 -18.81 11.94 10.71
C ASP A 28 -17.43 11.28 10.53
N VAL A 29 -16.69 11.68 9.49
CA VAL A 29 -15.32 11.22 9.24
C VAL A 29 -14.36 11.75 10.31
N GLU A 30 -14.47 13.02 10.73
CA GLU A 30 -13.67 13.61 11.80
C GLU A 30 -13.91 12.86 13.13
N ASP A 31 -15.16 12.64 13.51
CA ASP A 31 -15.53 11.92 14.74
C ASP A 31 -15.03 10.47 14.72
N THR A 32 -15.23 9.77 13.60
CA THR A 32 -14.76 8.40 13.42
C THR A 32 -13.23 8.34 13.42
N ALA A 33 -12.57 9.29 12.76
CA ALA A 33 -11.12 9.38 12.72
C ALA A 33 -10.53 9.65 14.12
N HIS A 34 -11.18 10.50 14.93
CA HIS A 34 -10.77 10.75 16.32
C HIS A 34 -10.83 9.47 17.16
N LEU A 35 -11.96 8.77 17.13
CA LEU A 35 -12.15 7.52 17.86
C LEU A 35 -11.20 6.41 17.39
N ALA A 36 -10.93 6.34 16.09
CA ALA A 36 -9.98 5.41 15.51
C ALA A 36 -8.53 5.76 15.88
N ALA A 37 -8.17 7.04 15.88
CA ALA A 37 -6.83 7.50 16.23
C ALA A 37 -6.50 7.21 17.70
N GLU A 38 -7.45 7.43 18.62
CA GLU A 38 -7.24 7.13 20.04
C GLU A 38 -7.00 5.65 20.30
N ARG A 39 -7.85 4.78 19.75
CA ARG A 39 -7.69 3.32 19.88
C ARG A 39 -6.46 2.81 19.14
N GLY A 40 -6.18 3.39 17.98
CA GLY A 40 -5.07 3.01 17.11
C GLY A 40 -3.71 3.32 17.73
N ARG A 41 -3.55 4.44 18.45
CA ARG A 41 -2.26 4.81 19.09
C ARG A 41 -1.75 3.74 20.06
N GLY A 42 -2.63 3.18 20.89
CA GLY A 42 -2.25 2.14 21.86
C GLY A 42 -1.73 0.89 21.15
N LEU A 43 -2.51 0.37 20.19
CA LEU A 43 -2.13 -0.79 19.37
C LEU A 43 -0.85 -0.54 18.56
N ALA A 44 -0.75 0.62 17.91
CA ALA A 44 0.42 1.01 17.12
C ALA A 44 1.68 1.06 17.99
N SER A 45 1.60 1.58 19.21
CA SER A 45 2.74 1.64 20.13
C SER A 45 3.23 0.25 20.55
N ALA A 46 2.31 -0.69 20.82
CA ALA A 46 2.65 -2.07 21.19
C ALA A 46 3.22 -2.84 19.98
N ALA A 47 2.57 -2.72 18.82
CA ALA A 47 3.04 -3.32 17.57
C ALA A 47 4.43 -2.79 17.18
N ARG A 48 4.67 -1.48 17.30
CA ARG A 48 5.97 -0.84 17.02
C ARG A 48 7.08 -1.41 17.90
N LYS A 49 6.86 -1.53 19.21
CA LYS A 49 7.83 -2.14 20.14
C LYS A 49 8.19 -3.58 19.76
N GLN A 50 7.19 -4.38 19.43
CA GLN A 50 7.40 -5.78 19.05
C GLN A 50 8.08 -5.92 17.68
N ALA A 51 7.68 -5.11 16.71
CA ALA A 51 8.29 -5.07 15.38
C ALA A 51 9.76 -4.65 15.46
N TYR A 52 10.10 -3.65 16.27
CA TYR A 52 11.50 -3.25 16.44
C TYR A 52 12.36 -4.37 16.99
N ALA A 53 11.93 -5.02 18.08
CA ALA A 53 12.71 -6.08 18.70
C ALA A 53 12.97 -7.25 17.73
N TYR A 54 11.98 -7.60 16.90
CA TYR A 54 12.11 -8.66 15.91
C TYR A 54 12.99 -8.25 14.72
N VAL A 55 12.78 -7.05 14.19
CA VAL A 55 13.48 -6.58 12.99
C VAL A 55 14.93 -6.29 13.31
N ASP A 56 15.25 -5.70 14.47
CA ASP A 56 16.63 -5.42 14.87
C ASP A 56 17.55 -6.64 14.80
N GLN A 57 17.03 -7.82 15.18
CA GLN A 57 17.76 -9.09 15.11
C GLN A 57 17.96 -9.61 13.68
N ARG A 58 17.14 -9.16 12.71
CA ARG A 58 17.12 -9.66 11.32
C ARG A 58 17.42 -8.61 10.25
N LYS A 59 17.77 -7.37 10.64
CA LYS A 59 18.05 -6.24 9.73
C LYS A 59 19.06 -6.59 8.65
N GLY A 60 20.17 -7.24 9.01
CA GLY A 60 21.23 -7.58 8.05
C GLY A 60 20.82 -8.65 7.03
N GLU A 61 19.89 -9.55 7.37
CA GLU A 61 19.30 -10.50 6.41
C GLU A 61 18.32 -9.78 5.48
N ALA A 62 17.44 -8.95 6.05
CA ALA A 62 16.48 -8.17 5.28
C ALA A 62 17.17 -7.20 4.29
N ALA A 63 18.20 -6.48 4.72
CA ALA A 63 18.95 -5.56 3.87
C ALA A 63 19.58 -6.29 2.67
N ARG A 64 20.17 -7.48 2.89
CA ARG A 64 20.73 -8.31 1.82
C ARG A 64 19.67 -8.74 0.83
N SER A 65 18.54 -9.29 1.30
CA SER A 65 17.45 -9.69 0.41
C SER A 65 16.90 -8.52 -0.42
N VAL A 66 16.78 -7.33 0.17
CA VAL A 66 16.36 -6.13 -0.58
C VAL A 66 17.39 -5.73 -1.63
N GLY A 67 18.68 -5.81 -1.31
CA GLY A 67 19.78 -5.58 -2.25
C GLY A 67 19.77 -6.57 -3.43
N ASP A 68 19.53 -7.85 -3.15
CA ASP A 68 19.46 -8.89 -4.19
C ASP A 68 18.28 -8.65 -5.15
N ILE A 69 17.14 -8.17 -4.63
CA ILE A 69 15.98 -7.78 -5.44
C ILE A 69 16.30 -6.53 -6.27
N ALA A 70 16.94 -5.51 -5.67
CA ALA A 70 17.36 -4.31 -6.38
C ALA A 70 18.25 -4.66 -7.58
N GLN A 71 19.21 -5.57 -7.36
CA GLN A 71 20.10 -6.06 -8.41
C GLN A 71 19.32 -6.79 -9.51
N SER A 72 18.40 -7.68 -9.14
CA SER A 72 17.56 -8.42 -10.09
C SER A 72 16.68 -7.50 -10.94
N ILE A 73 16.14 -6.43 -10.35
CA ILE A 73 15.36 -5.39 -11.05
C ILE A 73 16.27 -4.64 -12.02
N ARG A 74 17.47 -4.23 -11.58
CA ARG A 74 18.44 -3.53 -12.43
C ARG A 74 18.87 -4.40 -13.62
N ASP A 75 19.14 -5.68 -13.37
CA ASP A 75 19.49 -6.66 -14.40
C ASP A 75 18.35 -6.86 -15.41
N SER A 76 17.11 -6.89 -14.94
CA SER A 76 15.93 -6.95 -15.82
C SER A 76 15.83 -5.69 -16.69
N GLY A 77 16.10 -4.52 -16.11
CA GLY A 77 16.18 -3.24 -16.82
C GLY A 77 17.21 -3.21 -17.95
N ARG A 78 18.33 -3.92 -17.79
CA ARG A 78 19.36 -4.07 -18.84
C ARG A 78 18.83 -4.81 -20.08
N THR A 79 17.76 -5.59 -19.96
CA THR A 79 17.11 -6.22 -21.14
C THR A 79 16.39 -5.19 -22.02
N PHE A 80 16.13 -3.98 -21.50
CA PHE A 80 15.39 -2.92 -22.19
C PHE A 80 16.32 -1.81 -22.71
N GLU A 81 17.51 -2.14 -23.21
CA GLU A 81 18.47 -1.14 -23.74
C GLU A 81 17.86 -0.28 -24.86
N ASP A 82 16.98 -0.88 -25.68
CA ASP A 82 16.29 -0.21 -26.77
C ASP A 82 15.17 0.74 -26.31
N ARG A 83 14.84 0.75 -25.00
CA ARG A 83 13.75 1.56 -24.43
C ARG A 83 14.25 2.37 -23.22
N PRO A 84 14.85 3.55 -23.46
CA PRO A 84 15.51 4.34 -22.40
C PRO A 84 14.56 4.75 -21.27
N ASN A 85 13.30 5.06 -21.58
CA ASN A 85 12.30 5.43 -20.56
C ASN A 85 11.97 4.25 -19.62
N LEU A 86 11.93 3.03 -20.17
CA LEU A 86 11.64 1.84 -19.39
C LEU A 86 12.86 1.44 -18.56
N ARG A 87 14.05 1.49 -19.16
CA ARG A 87 15.31 1.30 -18.43
C ARG A 87 15.45 2.28 -17.27
N ALA A 88 15.19 3.56 -17.48
CA ALA A 88 15.24 4.59 -16.44
C ALA A 88 14.27 4.30 -15.29
N PHE A 89 13.09 3.76 -15.59
CA PHE A 89 12.14 3.33 -14.57
C PHE A 89 12.69 2.18 -13.71
N PHE A 90 13.24 1.13 -14.34
CA PHE A 90 13.88 0.02 -13.62
C PHE A 90 15.08 0.46 -12.80
N ASP A 91 15.93 1.34 -13.36
CA ASP A 91 17.08 1.91 -12.65
C ASP A 91 16.63 2.72 -11.43
N SER A 92 15.61 3.57 -11.59
CA SER A 92 15.04 4.35 -10.47
C SER A 92 14.46 3.46 -9.39
N ALA A 93 13.79 2.37 -9.77
CA ALA A 93 13.27 1.39 -8.83
C ALA A 93 14.42 0.69 -8.06
N ALA A 94 15.46 0.26 -8.77
CA ALA A 94 16.63 -0.38 -8.17
C ALA A 94 17.36 0.56 -7.19
N GLU A 95 17.59 1.81 -7.58
CA GLU A 95 18.16 2.85 -6.71
C GLU A 95 17.33 3.06 -5.44
N GLY A 96 16.00 3.09 -5.58
CA GLY A 96 15.10 3.19 -4.44
C GLY A 96 15.24 2.02 -3.47
N LEU A 97 15.32 0.78 -3.99
CA LEU A 97 15.52 -0.40 -3.15
C LEU A 97 16.93 -0.44 -2.52
N GLU A 98 17.97 0.00 -3.23
CA GLU A 98 19.34 0.04 -2.70
C GLU A 98 19.48 1.07 -1.56
N GLY A 99 18.84 2.24 -1.74
CA GLY A 99 18.70 3.24 -0.66
C GLY A 99 17.96 2.67 0.56
N LEU A 100 16.91 1.87 0.32
CA LEU A 100 16.17 1.19 1.38
C LEU A 100 17.01 0.10 2.08
N ALA A 101 17.76 -0.71 1.35
CA ALA A 101 18.67 -1.70 1.93
C ALA A 101 19.68 -1.03 2.87
N GLY A 102 20.28 0.08 2.42
CA GLY A 102 21.21 0.86 3.23
C GLY A 102 20.58 1.52 4.46
N SER A 103 19.30 1.92 4.41
CA SER A 103 18.59 2.48 5.57
C SER A 103 18.21 1.39 6.59
N ILE A 104 17.81 0.20 6.12
CA ILE A 104 17.53 -0.97 6.96
C ILE A 104 18.79 -1.39 7.75
N GLU A 105 19.95 -1.42 7.08
CA GLU A 105 21.23 -1.79 7.69
C GLU A 105 21.70 -0.77 8.74
N ARG A 106 21.63 0.53 8.42
CA ARG A 106 22.30 1.58 9.22
C ARG A 106 21.42 2.28 10.25
N ARG A 107 20.13 2.49 9.95
CA ARG A 107 19.25 3.41 10.69
C ARG A 107 18.04 2.72 11.33
N GLY A 108 17.71 1.51 10.88
CA GLY A 108 16.55 0.77 11.39
C GLY A 108 15.21 1.44 11.03
N LEU A 109 14.11 0.77 11.41
CA LEU A 109 12.75 1.17 11.04
C LEU A 109 12.27 2.51 11.64
N GLU A 110 12.99 3.07 12.62
CA GLU A 110 12.59 4.27 13.35
C GLU A 110 12.78 5.52 12.50
N ASP A 111 13.98 5.68 11.94
CA ASP A 111 14.27 6.78 11.04
C ASP A 111 13.43 6.69 9.75
N PHE A 112 13.22 5.46 9.24
CA PHE A 112 12.36 5.23 8.08
C PHE A 112 10.92 5.67 8.37
N TYR A 113 10.40 5.38 9.57
CA TYR A 113 9.05 5.81 9.96
C TYR A 113 8.95 7.34 10.02
N THR A 114 9.95 8.02 10.56
CA THR A 114 9.98 9.49 10.62
C THR A 114 10.00 10.13 9.23
N GLU A 115 10.74 9.54 8.28
CA GLU A 115 10.76 10.01 6.89
C GLU A 115 9.43 9.73 6.17
N ALA A 116 8.86 8.55 6.38
CA ALA A 116 7.53 8.21 5.86
C ALA A 116 6.44 9.14 6.43
N GLU A 117 6.53 9.53 7.71
CA GLU A 117 5.61 10.49 8.33
C GLU A 117 5.72 11.87 7.67
N ALA A 118 6.95 12.33 7.40
CA ALA A 118 7.17 13.58 6.68
C ALA A 118 6.59 13.54 5.26
N PHE A 119 6.74 12.42 4.55
CA PHE A 119 6.13 12.21 3.23
C PHE A 119 4.60 12.18 3.29
N ALA A 120 4.03 11.49 4.28
CA ALA A 120 2.59 11.39 4.47
C ALA A 120 1.94 12.76 4.65
N ARG A 121 2.60 13.64 5.43
CA ARG A 121 2.16 15.02 5.64
C ARG A 121 2.27 15.89 4.38
N ARG A 122 3.20 15.58 3.47
CA ARG A 122 3.45 16.35 2.24
C ARG A 122 2.52 15.97 1.08
N SER A 123 2.13 14.70 0.99
CA SER A 123 1.26 14.19 -0.08
C SER A 123 0.15 13.28 0.46
N PRO A 124 -0.96 13.86 0.94
CA PRO A 124 -2.06 13.10 1.52
C PRO A 124 -2.70 12.11 0.53
N VAL A 125 -2.86 12.52 -0.74
CA VAL A 125 -3.50 11.69 -1.78
C VAL A 125 -2.66 10.46 -2.12
N THR A 126 -1.36 10.63 -2.37
CA THR A 126 -0.45 9.51 -2.64
C THR A 126 -0.43 8.52 -1.48
N THR A 127 -0.47 9.03 -0.26
CA THR A 127 -0.49 8.21 0.96
C THR A 127 -1.77 7.41 1.08
N ALA A 128 -2.92 8.01 0.80
CA ALA A 128 -4.21 7.31 0.82
C ALA A 128 -4.24 6.17 -0.21
N VAL A 129 -3.78 6.43 -1.45
CA VAL A 129 -3.69 5.41 -2.51
C VAL A 129 -2.74 4.28 -2.12
N ALA A 130 -1.53 4.62 -1.63
CA ALA A 130 -0.54 3.64 -1.21
C ALA A 130 -1.05 2.77 -0.05
N THR A 131 -1.71 3.39 0.94
CA THR A 131 -2.27 2.67 2.10
C THR A 131 -3.37 1.71 1.68
N PHE A 132 -4.27 2.15 0.79
CA PHE A 132 -5.32 1.29 0.28
C PHE A 132 -4.75 0.10 -0.51
N ALA A 133 -3.78 0.35 -1.40
CA ALA A 133 -3.10 -0.69 -2.15
C ALA A 133 -2.38 -1.69 -1.22
N ALA A 134 -1.68 -1.19 -0.21
CA ALA A 134 -1.01 -2.02 0.80
C ALA A 134 -2.02 -2.88 1.58
N GLY A 135 -3.15 -2.31 2.00
CA GLY A 135 -4.22 -3.04 2.67
C GLY A 135 -4.83 -4.14 1.80
N PHE A 136 -5.07 -3.86 0.52
CA PHE A 136 -5.55 -4.87 -0.43
C PHE A 136 -4.53 -6.00 -0.63
N LEU A 137 -3.25 -5.69 -0.81
CA LEU A 137 -2.19 -6.69 -0.96
C LEU A 137 -2.06 -7.56 0.30
N LEU A 138 -2.15 -6.95 1.48
CA LEU A 138 -2.14 -7.67 2.75
C LEU A 138 -3.36 -8.60 2.86
N ALA A 139 -4.56 -8.12 2.57
CA ALA A 139 -5.77 -8.95 2.54
C ALA A 139 -5.66 -10.09 1.52
N ARG A 140 -5.08 -9.81 0.34
CA ARG A 140 -4.86 -10.79 -0.71
C ARG A 140 -3.84 -11.84 -0.28
N PHE A 141 -2.79 -11.47 0.44
CA PHE A 141 -1.79 -12.38 0.98
C PHE A 141 -2.39 -13.29 2.05
N ILE A 142 -3.10 -12.73 3.03
CA ILE A 142 -3.79 -13.52 4.07
C ILE A 142 -4.75 -14.53 3.42
N LYS A 143 -5.55 -14.10 2.42
CA LYS A 143 -6.43 -14.99 1.67
C LYS A 143 -5.67 -16.02 0.82
N ALA A 144 -4.51 -15.65 0.26
CA ALA A 144 -3.67 -16.58 -0.49
C ALA A 144 -3.04 -17.65 0.40
N SER A 145 -2.66 -17.27 1.63
CA SER A 145 -2.02 -18.18 2.58
C SER A 145 -3.02 -19.12 3.25
N GLY A 146 -4.33 -18.84 3.14
CA GLY A 146 -5.40 -19.69 3.63
C GLY A 146 -6.00 -20.57 2.53
N GLU A 147 -5.26 -21.54 2.02
CA GLU A 147 -5.86 -22.69 1.32
C GLU A 147 -6.32 -23.72 2.36
N PRO A 148 -7.63 -24.03 2.46
CA PRO A 148 -8.10 -25.18 3.22
C PRO A 148 -7.60 -26.45 2.53
N ALA A 149 -6.89 -27.28 3.28
CA ALA A 149 -6.56 -28.64 2.86
C ALA A 149 -7.83 -29.35 2.34
N PRO A 150 -7.74 -30.10 1.22
CA PRO A 150 -8.88 -30.80 0.66
C PRO A 150 -9.52 -31.66 1.74
N ALA A 151 -10.81 -31.43 1.97
CA ALA A 151 -11.63 -32.32 2.79
C ALA A 151 -11.47 -33.72 2.21
N PHE A 152 -10.82 -34.59 2.98
CA PHE A 152 -10.85 -36.02 2.76
C PHE A 152 -12.32 -36.43 2.80
N ASP A 153 -12.91 -36.56 1.61
CA ASP A 153 -14.13 -37.30 1.38
C ASP A 153 -13.84 -38.74 1.79
N ARG A 154 -14.19 -39.07 3.03
CA ARG A 154 -14.08 -40.41 3.57
C ARG A 154 -15.40 -41.11 3.25
N ASP A 155 -15.57 -41.43 1.97
CA ASP A 155 -16.57 -42.38 1.51
C ASP A 155 -16.17 -43.77 2.04
N HIS A 156 -16.66 -44.10 3.23
CA HIS A 156 -16.69 -45.47 3.72
C HIS A 156 -18.10 -46.02 3.51
N ARG A 157 -18.26 -46.60 2.32
CA ARG A 157 -19.28 -47.59 1.95
C ARG A 157 -19.53 -48.61 3.07
N ALA A 158 -20.80 -48.93 3.29
CA ALA A 158 -21.28 -50.22 3.77
C ALA A 158 -21.55 -51.15 2.57
#